data_AF-A0A927NR10-F1
#
_entry.id   AF-A0A927NR10-F1
#
_cell.length_a   1.000
_cell.length_b   1.000
_cell.length_c   1.000
_cell.angle_alpha   90.00
_cell.angle_beta   90.00
_cell.angle_gamma   90.00
#
_symmetry.space_group_name_H-M   'P 1'
#
loop_
_entity.id
_entity.type
_entity.pdbx_description
1 polymer ?
#
loop_
_entity_poly.entity_id
_entity_poly.type
_entity_poly.pdbx_seq_one_letter_code
_entity_poly.pdbx_strand_id
1 'polypeptide(L)'
;MNKKKLSAILSIALGGIMLTSCTNPDYKVKFTENWYLDTTYDIQTSAQETLVYDVNFEPSSNADTENLSVFYGKGVYTTTLKSEYSESHGGNIYRYSTRLEIPVTFECKASGEISEKFTDVVTSEVVFTSAMQGLKPISSTKTTESHSPTTNSSPTKLENCYTYYNYTLDVNYNNDLTGSAVTTNHLQNDEKKTYSFEQADDKYSTVDNEQLLLAIRGISKLESQKFNVFNSSWKKSLLVNLTASSSESEEFKFKRNGEDFTATIKYTPIEIQLGVKNSGSIQKVWVANTTEINNNLYRNVILYMEMPIYYSYGTLQYKLVQADFIN
;
A
#
# COMPACT_ATOMS: atom_id res chain seq x y z
N MET A 1 40.56 -56.37 18.90
CA MET A 1 41.80 -55.58 19.02
C MET A 1 42.45 -55.50 17.65
N ASN A 2 42.22 -54.43 16.89
CA ASN A 2 42.82 -54.24 15.55
C ASN A 2 43.06 -52.75 15.31
N LYS A 3 44.32 -52.33 15.47
CA LYS A 3 44.84 -51.02 15.04
C LYS A 3 45.60 -51.22 13.73
N LYS A 4 45.16 -50.56 12.66
CA LYS A 4 45.95 -50.17 11.48
C LYS A 4 45.27 -48.88 10.97
N LYS A 5 45.92 -47.82 10.46
CA LYS A 5 47.07 -47.68 9.56
C LYS A 5 47.67 -46.27 9.81
N LEU A 6 49.00 -46.10 9.87
CA LEU A 6 49.94 -45.90 8.76
C LEU A 6 49.69 -44.60 7.97
N SER A 7 50.53 -43.61 8.25
CA SER A 7 50.75 -42.39 7.47
C SER A 7 51.37 -42.73 6.11
N ALA A 8 50.91 -42.06 5.06
CA ALA A 8 51.69 -41.84 3.84
C ALA A 8 51.28 -40.48 3.26
N ILE A 9 52.30 -39.63 3.11
CA ILE A 9 52.27 -38.31 2.48
C ILE A 9 52.14 -38.51 0.97
N LEU A 10 51.22 -37.77 0.34
CA LEU A 10 51.31 -37.46 -1.08
C LEU A 10 50.95 -35.98 -1.28
N SER A 11 51.96 -35.20 -1.65
CA SER A 11 51.80 -33.81 -2.07
C SER A 11 51.51 -33.76 -3.58
N ILE A 12 50.89 -32.63 -3.98
CA ILE A 12 50.86 -31.99 -5.31
C ILE A 12 49.52 -32.12 -6.06
N ALA A 13 48.81 -30.98 -6.08
CA ALA A 13 48.36 -30.23 -7.26
C ALA A 13 46.84 -29.98 -7.42
N LEU A 14 46.57 -28.66 -7.53
CA LEU A 14 45.52 -28.01 -8.31
C LEU A 14 44.05 -28.31 -7.98
N GLY A 15 43.39 -27.27 -7.47
CA GLY A 15 41.94 -27.19 -7.44
C GLY A 15 41.49 -25.98 -6.66
N GLY A 16 41.73 -24.79 -7.21
CA GLY A 16 41.03 -23.59 -6.76
C GLY A 16 39.53 -23.81 -6.94
N ILE A 17 38.84 -24.09 -5.85
CA ILE A 17 37.42 -23.82 -5.74
C ILE A 17 37.35 -22.74 -4.68
N MET A 18 37.31 -21.51 -5.19
CA MET A 18 36.89 -20.35 -4.43
C MET A 18 35.66 -20.77 -3.63
N LEU A 19 35.73 -20.58 -2.31
CA LEU A 19 34.54 -20.43 -1.49
C LEU A 19 33.81 -19.22 -2.07
N THR A 20 32.96 -19.46 -3.07
CA THR A 20 31.96 -18.48 -3.48
C THR A 20 31.10 -18.32 -2.24
N SER A 21 31.28 -17.20 -1.55
CA SER A 21 30.23 -16.68 -0.69
C SER A 21 28.96 -16.76 -1.52
N CYS A 22 27.97 -17.53 -1.09
CA CYS A 22 26.62 -17.42 -1.60
C CYS A 22 26.19 -15.97 -1.32
N THR A 23 26.43 -15.07 -2.27
CA THR A 23 25.74 -13.79 -2.32
C THR A 23 24.28 -14.17 -2.39
N ASN A 24 23.53 -13.93 -1.30
CA ASN A 24 22.09 -14.03 -1.35
C ASN A 24 21.63 -13.21 -2.55
N PRO A 25 20.86 -13.77 -3.50
CA PRO A 25 20.44 -13.02 -4.67
C PRO A 25 19.64 -11.79 -4.22
N ASP A 26 19.88 -10.65 -4.86
CA ASP A 26 19.05 -9.46 -4.69
C ASP A 26 17.65 -9.75 -5.24
N TYR A 27 16.61 -9.43 -4.47
CA TYR A 27 15.21 -9.63 -4.84
C TYR A 27 14.58 -8.27 -5.19
N LYS A 28 15.17 -7.59 -6.17
CA LYS A 28 14.62 -6.32 -6.69
C LYS A 28 13.46 -6.61 -7.65
N VAL A 29 12.30 -6.10 -7.29
CA VAL A 29 11.11 -6.14 -8.15
C VAL A 29 11.29 -5.14 -9.30
N LYS A 30 11.05 -5.60 -10.52
CA LYS A 30 10.95 -4.75 -11.70
C LYS A 30 9.53 -4.19 -11.80
N PHE A 31 9.42 -2.87 -11.88
CA PHE A 31 8.16 -2.18 -12.10
C PHE A 31 7.97 -1.85 -13.59
N THR A 32 6.72 -1.84 -14.02
CA THR A 32 6.27 -1.43 -15.36
C THR A 32 5.21 -0.36 -15.22
N GLU A 33 5.19 0.62 -16.12
CA GLU A 33 4.27 1.76 -16.10
C GLU A 33 2.90 1.37 -16.65
N ASN A 34 2.27 0.43 -15.98
CA ASN A 34 1.00 -0.13 -16.43
C ASN A 34 -0.16 0.87 -16.37
N TRP A 35 0.05 2.10 -15.87
CA TRP A 35 -0.94 3.18 -15.89
C TRP A 35 -1.02 3.95 -17.22
N TYR A 36 -0.21 3.59 -18.23
CA TYR A 36 -0.34 4.11 -19.61
C TYR A 36 -0.96 3.12 -20.59
N LEU A 37 -1.45 3.63 -21.73
CA LEU A 37 -2.01 2.81 -22.82
C LEU A 37 -0.93 1.94 -23.42
N ASP A 38 0.18 2.59 -23.76
CA ASP A 38 1.36 1.93 -24.26
C ASP A 38 2.38 1.86 -23.12
N THR A 39 2.64 0.64 -22.65
CA THR A 39 3.57 0.39 -21.55
C THR A 39 5.04 0.37 -22.02
N THR A 40 5.29 0.61 -23.30
CA THR A 40 6.63 0.63 -23.91
C THR A 40 7.24 2.02 -24.06
N TYR A 41 6.42 3.08 -24.05
CA TYR A 41 6.90 4.45 -24.20
C TYR A 41 7.25 5.09 -22.85
N ASP A 42 8.19 6.02 -22.92
CA ASP A 42 8.61 6.85 -21.79
C ASP A 42 7.49 7.81 -21.37
N ILE A 43 7.53 8.21 -20.11
CA ILE A 43 6.50 9.02 -19.44
C ILE A 43 6.13 10.26 -20.26
N GLN A 44 4.84 10.40 -20.60
CA GLN A 44 4.32 11.67 -21.08
C GLN A 44 4.27 12.66 -19.92
N THR A 45 5.02 13.76 -20.02
CA THR A 45 4.99 14.84 -19.01
C THR A 45 3.61 15.50 -18.96
N SER A 46 3.15 15.87 -17.76
CA SER A 46 1.85 16.53 -17.54
C SER A 46 0.63 15.63 -17.78
N ALA A 47 0.82 14.32 -17.77
CA ALA A 47 -0.27 13.35 -17.75
C ALA A 47 -0.91 13.30 -16.36
N GLN A 48 -2.23 13.13 -16.32
CA GLN A 48 -2.99 12.96 -15.09
C GLN A 48 -3.99 11.80 -15.21
N GLU A 49 -4.04 10.95 -14.20
CA GLU A 49 -5.10 9.96 -13.98
C GLU A 49 -5.91 10.36 -12.75
N THR A 50 -7.22 10.12 -12.76
CA THR A 50 -8.05 10.21 -11.55
C THR A 50 -8.97 9.00 -11.45
N LEU A 51 -8.95 8.33 -10.30
CA LEU A 51 -9.79 7.17 -10.02
C LEU A 51 -10.65 7.48 -8.79
N VAL A 52 -11.93 7.13 -8.84
CA VAL A 52 -12.87 7.29 -7.74
C VAL A 52 -13.51 5.96 -7.41
N TYR A 53 -13.56 5.65 -6.12
CA TYR A 53 -14.13 4.44 -5.57
C TYR A 53 -15.25 4.78 -4.60
N ASP A 54 -16.35 4.06 -4.71
CA ASP A 54 -17.35 3.97 -3.64
C ASP A 54 -16.77 3.09 -2.53
N VAL A 55 -16.93 3.53 -1.27
CA VAL A 55 -16.49 2.77 -0.09
C VAL A 55 -17.72 2.34 0.69
N ASN A 56 -17.86 1.04 0.90
CA ASN A 56 -18.92 0.45 1.72
C ASN A 56 -18.31 -0.34 2.88
N PHE A 57 -19.05 -0.45 3.97
CA PHE A 57 -18.63 -1.21 5.14
C PHE A 57 -19.42 -2.51 5.24
N GLU A 58 -18.70 -3.61 5.32
CA GLU A 58 -19.23 -4.93 5.65
C GLU A 58 -18.89 -5.23 7.13
N PRO A 59 -19.86 -5.10 8.05
CA PRO A 59 -19.61 -5.35 9.46
C PRO A 59 -19.33 -6.82 9.72
N SER A 60 -18.42 -7.11 10.65
CA SER A 60 -18.27 -8.46 11.21
C SER A 60 -19.14 -8.63 12.45
N SER A 61 -19.10 -9.81 13.06
CA SER A 61 -19.68 -10.05 14.40
C SER A 61 -19.09 -9.17 15.50
N ASN A 62 -17.89 -8.61 15.31
CA ASN A 62 -17.26 -7.71 16.28
C ASN A 62 -17.64 -6.25 16.06
N ALA A 63 -18.29 -5.90 14.94
CA ALA A 63 -18.83 -4.57 14.67
C ALA A 63 -19.84 -4.11 15.73
N ASP A 64 -20.55 -5.07 16.32
CA ASP A 64 -21.63 -4.88 17.27
C ASP A 64 -21.46 -5.89 18.41
N THR A 65 -20.83 -5.43 19.49
CA THR A 65 -20.60 -6.23 20.70
C THR A 65 -21.55 -5.80 21.81
N GLU A 66 -21.55 -6.53 22.92
CA GLU A 66 -22.31 -6.15 24.12
C GLU A 66 -21.88 -4.80 24.73
N ASN A 67 -20.70 -4.28 24.37
CA ASN A 67 -20.12 -3.07 24.96
C ASN A 67 -20.04 -1.88 23.97
N LEU A 68 -19.84 -2.17 22.67
CA LEU A 68 -19.57 -1.15 21.65
C LEU A 68 -20.12 -1.59 20.30
N SER A 69 -20.74 -0.67 19.58
CA SER A 69 -21.01 -0.79 18.14
C SER A 69 -20.29 0.29 17.34
N VAL A 70 -19.78 -0.08 16.17
CA VAL A 70 -19.16 0.82 15.21
C VAL A 70 -19.87 0.67 13.88
N PHE A 71 -20.29 1.79 13.29
CA PHE A 71 -20.91 1.81 11.97
C PHE A 71 -20.23 2.84 11.09
N TYR A 72 -19.74 2.38 9.95
CA TYR A 72 -19.27 3.24 8.87
C TYR A 72 -20.36 3.34 7.80
N GLY A 73 -20.72 4.56 7.43
CA GLY A 73 -21.63 4.78 6.30
C GLY A 73 -20.89 4.72 4.96
N LYS A 74 -21.60 5.04 3.88
CA LYS A 74 -21.01 5.11 2.53
C LYS A 74 -19.97 6.23 2.46
N GLY A 75 -18.76 5.89 2.04
CA GLY A 75 -17.65 6.80 1.83
C GLY A 75 -17.21 6.89 0.37
N VAL A 76 -16.20 7.71 0.13
CA VAL A 76 -15.57 7.90 -1.19
C VAL A 76 -14.06 7.89 -1.01
N TYR A 77 -13.38 7.15 -1.88
CA TYR A 77 -11.92 7.16 -1.98
C TYR A 77 -11.51 7.63 -3.36
N THR A 78 -10.66 8.65 -3.42
CA THR A 78 -10.16 9.23 -4.67
C THR A 78 -8.65 9.08 -4.74
N THR A 79 -8.13 8.77 -5.91
CA THR A 79 -6.69 8.74 -6.19
C THR A 79 -6.38 9.58 -7.43
N THR A 80 -5.29 10.33 -7.39
CA THR A 80 -4.81 11.12 -8.54
C THR A 80 -3.34 10.81 -8.76
N LEU A 81 -2.97 10.39 -9.97
CA LEU A 81 -1.58 10.23 -10.38
C LEU A 81 -1.23 11.34 -11.37
N LYS A 82 -0.13 12.04 -11.16
CA LYS A 82 0.40 13.05 -12.08
C LYS A 82 1.86 12.75 -12.41
N SER A 83 2.25 12.94 -13.66
CA SER A 83 3.65 12.92 -14.08
C SER A 83 4.20 14.34 -14.21
N GLU A 84 5.40 14.56 -13.68
CA GLU A 84 6.09 15.85 -13.70
C GLU A 84 7.56 15.62 -14.07
N TYR A 85 8.20 16.58 -14.77
CA TYR A 85 9.64 16.54 -15.00
C TYR A 85 10.38 17.20 -13.83
N SER A 86 11.44 16.57 -13.34
CA SER A 86 12.29 17.11 -12.28
C SER A 86 13.77 17.07 -12.67
N GLU A 87 14.35 18.25 -12.86
CA GLU A 87 15.80 18.40 -13.10
C GLU A 87 16.63 17.85 -11.94
N SER A 88 16.21 18.12 -10.69
CA SER A 88 16.92 17.69 -9.48
C SER A 88 16.95 16.17 -9.30
N HIS A 89 16.00 15.45 -9.91
CA HIS A 89 15.92 14.00 -9.88
C HIS A 89 16.26 13.35 -11.24
N GLY A 90 16.80 14.14 -12.18
CA GLY A 90 17.35 13.65 -13.43
C GLY A 90 16.32 13.01 -14.36
N GLY A 91 15.05 13.40 -14.29
CA GLY A 91 14.01 12.84 -15.14
C GLY A 91 12.59 13.02 -14.61
N ASN A 92 11.70 12.19 -15.12
CA ASN A 92 10.30 12.20 -14.76
C ASN A 92 10.05 11.59 -13.37
N ILE A 93 9.22 12.27 -12.60
CA ILE A 93 8.72 11.86 -11.30
C ILE A 93 7.21 11.75 -11.35
N TYR A 94 6.65 11.05 -10.37
CA TYR A 94 5.22 10.97 -10.16
C TYR A 94 4.83 11.62 -8.84
N ARG A 95 3.66 12.26 -8.85
CA ARG A 95 2.94 12.68 -7.66
C ARG A 95 1.64 11.90 -7.58
N TYR A 96 1.51 11.09 -6.54
CA TYR A 96 0.32 10.30 -6.29
C TYR A 96 -0.38 10.80 -5.04
N SER A 97 -1.61 11.28 -5.18
CA SER A 97 -2.40 11.82 -4.08
C SER A 97 -3.62 10.93 -3.85
N THR A 98 -3.99 10.73 -2.58
CA THR A 98 -5.18 9.96 -2.21
C THR A 98 -6.03 10.72 -1.19
N ARG A 99 -7.34 10.46 -1.20
CA ARG A 99 -8.29 11.02 -0.23
C ARG A 99 -9.40 10.02 0.05
N LEU A 100 -9.47 9.53 1.28
CA LEU A 100 -10.62 8.82 1.83
C LEU A 100 -11.48 9.81 2.62
N GLU A 101 -12.79 9.80 2.37
CA GLU A 101 -13.79 10.44 3.22
C GLU A 101 -14.85 9.40 3.56
N ILE A 102 -15.09 9.14 4.83
CA ILE A 102 -16.06 8.14 5.27
C ILE A 102 -16.75 8.57 6.56
N PRO A 103 -18.10 8.52 6.60
CA PRO A 103 -18.80 8.83 7.83
C PRO A 103 -18.74 7.66 8.83
N VAL A 104 -18.64 7.97 10.11
CA VAL A 104 -18.60 6.97 11.19
C VAL A 104 -19.46 7.40 12.38
N THR A 105 -20.07 6.41 13.04
CA THR A 105 -20.84 6.56 14.28
C THR A 105 -20.49 5.45 15.26
N PHE A 106 -20.50 5.76 16.56
CA PHE A 106 -20.23 4.85 17.65
C PHE A 106 -21.42 4.77 18.60
N GLU A 107 -21.72 3.58 19.12
CA GLU A 107 -22.73 3.37 20.15
C GLU A 107 -22.09 2.75 21.39
N CYS A 108 -22.20 3.44 22.53
CA CYS A 108 -21.79 2.93 23.83
C CYS A 108 -22.92 2.13 24.45
N LYS A 109 -22.88 0.79 24.35
CA LYS A 109 -24.00 -0.05 24.81
C LYS A 109 -24.30 0.08 26.30
N ALA A 110 -23.28 0.32 27.12
CA ALA A 110 -23.43 0.47 28.57
C ALA A 110 -24.21 1.73 28.98
N SER A 111 -24.08 2.84 28.23
CA SER A 111 -24.83 4.08 28.49
C SER A 111 -26.06 4.23 27.59
N GLY A 112 -26.12 3.49 26.48
CA GLY A 112 -27.12 3.67 25.42
C GLY A 112 -26.90 4.92 24.57
N GLU A 113 -25.78 5.62 24.77
CA GLU A 113 -25.46 6.85 24.03
C GLU A 113 -24.88 6.53 22.66
N ILE A 114 -25.26 7.32 21.66
CA ILE A 114 -24.76 7.24 20.29
C ILE A 114 -24.02 8.54 19.99
N SER A 115 -22.85 8.45 19.35
CA SER A 115 -22.13 9.62 18.89
C SER A 115 -22.90 10.38 17.82
N GLU A 116 -22.56 11.65 17.64
CA GLU A 116 -22.88 12.28 16.37
C GLU A 116 -22.20 11.56 15.20
N LYS A 117 -22.64 11.90 13.98
CA LYS A 117 -22.05 11.36 12.76
C LYS A 117 -20.79 12.15 12.42
N PHE A 118 -19.63 11.56 12.69
CA PHE A 118 -18.36 12.11 12.27
C PHE A 118 -18.15 11.86 10.77
N THR A 119 -17.29 12.68 10.15
CA THR A 119 -16.79 12.47 8.79
C THR A 119 -15.28 12.35 8.87
N ASP A 120 -14.79 11.12 8.86
CA ASP A 120 -13.36 10.84 8.91
C ASP A 120 -12.73 11.10 7.54
N VAL A 121 -11.57 11.74 7.55
CA VAL A 121 -10.82 12.11 6.35
C VAL A 121 -9.36 11.68 6.49
N VAL A 122 -8.87 10.93 5.50
CA VAL A 122 -7.45 10.60 5.39
C VAL A 122 -6.97 11.01 4.02
N THR A 123 -5.96 11.87 3.96
CA THR A 123 -5.32 12.29 2.72
C THR A 123 -3.85 11.91 2.73
N SER A 124 -3.34 11.51 1.58
CA SER A 124 -1.89 11.36 1.39
C SER A 124 -1.43 11.92 0.05
N GLU A 125 -0.16 12.30 0.00
CA GLU A 125 0.55 12.62 -1.22
C GLU A 125 1.94 12.01 -1.13
N VAL A 126 2.38 11.38 -2.21
CA VAL A 126 3.71 10.79 -2.32
C VAL A 126 4.34 11.15 -3.65
N VAL A 127 5.59 11.57 -3.60
CA VAL A 127 6.42 11.88 -4.75
C VAL A 127 7.48 10.80 -4.90
N PHE A 128 7.64 10.25 -6.10
CA PHE A 128 8.56 9.14 -6.35
C PHE A 128 9.07 9.12 -7.79
N THR A 129 10.16 8.40 -8.01
CA THR A 129 10.78 8.28 -9.34
C THR A 129 10.00 7.35 -10.26
N SER A 130 10.34 7.33 -11.55
CA SER A 130 9.69 6.47 -12.54
C SER A 130 9.83 4.97 -12.26
N ALA A 131 9.04 4.13 -12.95
CA ALA A 131 9.15 2.68 -12.81
C ALA A 131 10.53 2.15 -13.25
N MET A 132 11.15 2.78 -14.26
CA MET A 132 12.51 2.48 -14.71
C MET A 132 13.55 2.71 -13.60
N GLN A 133 13.29 3.69 -12.73
CA GLN A 133 14.14 4.00 -11.57
C GLN A 133 13.72 3.25 -10.31
N GLY A 134 12.73 2.35 -10.40
CA GLY A 134 12.31 1.47 -9.32
C GLY A 134 11.26 2.04 -8.37
N LEU A 135 10.54 3.10 -8.76
CA LEU A 135 9.54 3.78 -7.92
C LEU A 135 10.08 4.22 -6.56
N LYS A 136 11.32 4.73 -6.53
CA LYS A 136 11.95 5.14 -5.27
C LYS A 136 11.22 6.36 -4.71
N PRO A 137 10.77 6.33 -3.44
CA PRO A 137 10.10 7.47 -2.85
C PRO A 137 11.08 8.63 -2.62
N ILE A 138 10.59 9.85 -2.81
CA ILE A 138 11.32 11.12 -2.62
C ILE A 138 10.75 11.84 -1.39
N SER A 139 9.43 11.92 -1.29
CA SER A 139 8.74 12.48 -0.12
C SER A 139 7.34 11.91 0.00
N SER A 140 6.79 11.86 1.20
CA SER A 140 5.37 11.59 1.43
C SER A 140 4.81 12.45 2.56
N THR A 141 3.55 12.86 2.42
CA THR A 141 2.78 13.54 3.46
C THR A 141 1.48 12.80 3.63
N LYS A 142 1.08 12.55 4.88
CA LYS A 142 -0.21 11.98 5.24
C LYS A 142 -0.86 12.82 6.31
N THR A 143 -2.10 13.22 6.10
CA THR A 143 -2.95 13.87 7.12
C THR A 143 -4.09 12.94 7.46
N THR A 144 -4.31 12.74 8.75
CA THR A 144 -5.37 11.87 9.28
C THR A 144 -6.22 12.67 10.24
N GLU A 145 -7.51 12.73 9.96
CA GLU A 145 -8.55 13.16 10.86
C GLU A 145 -9.56 12.01 10.99
N SER A 146 -9.49 11.23 12.07
CA SER A 146 -10.28 10.01 12.17
C SER A 146 -10.63 9.63 13.60
N HIS A 147 -11.77 8.97 13.76
CA HIS A 147 -12.23 8.35 14.99
C HIS A 147 -12.08 6.84 14.86
N SER A 148 -11.38 6.22 15.80
CA SER A 148 -11.26 4.75 15.85
C SER A 148 -11.81 4.20 17.15
N PRO A 149 -12.41 3.01 17.16
CA PRO A 149 -12.88 2.38 18.38
C PRO A 149 -11.72 2.19 19.36
N THR A 150 -11.97 2.41 20.66
CA THR A 150 -10.96 2.13 21.68
C THR A 150 -10.80 0.63 21.88
N THR A 151 -9.64 0.22 22.39
CA THR A 151 -9.41 -1.15 22.86
C THR A 151 -9.98 -1.40 24.25
N ASN A 152 -10.69 -0.43 24.84
CA ASN A 152 -11.31 -0.60 26.14
C ASN A 152 -12.42 -1.64 25.98
N SER A 153 -12.33 -2.75 26.70
CA SER A 153 -13.28 -3.85 26.57
C SER A 153 -14.66 -3.51 27.12
N SER A 154 -14.79 -2.47 27.96
CA SER A 154 -16.05 -2.11 28.62
C SER A 154 -16.16 -0.60 28.88
N PRO A 155 -16.21 0.24 27.83
CA PRO A 155 -16.46 1.67 28.01
C PRO A 155 -17.85 1.88 28.60
N THR A 156 -17.93 2.71 29.65
CA THR A 156 -19.19 3.03 30.34
C THR A 156 -19.77 4.39 29.94
N LYS A 157 -19.02 5.16 29.13
CA LYS A 157 -19.41 6.48 28.63
C LYS A 157 -18.94 6.64 27.19
N LEU A 158 -19.69 7.41 26.41
CA LEU A 158 -19.46 7.59 24.98
C LEU A 158 -18.05 8.11 24.65
N GLU A 159 -17.50 9.04 25.43
CA GLU A 159 -16.16 9.59 25.19
C GLU A 159 -15.03 8.56 25.31
N ASN A 160 -15.31 7.39 25.91
CA ASN A 160 -14.35 6.30 26.05
C ASN A 160 -14.53 5.20 24.98
N CYS A 161 -15.52 5.33 24.11
CA CYS A 161 -15.80 4.36 23.04
C CYS A 161 -14.91 4.53 21.82
N TYR A 162 -14.38 5.74 21.59
CA TYR A 162 -13.50 6.03 20.47
C TYR A 162 -12.34 6.94 20.86
N THR A 163 -11.27 6.88 20.07
CA THR A 163 -10.14 7.80 20.11
C THR A 163 -10.17 8.66 18.86
N TYR A 164 -10.07 9.98 19.03
CA TYR A 164 -9.92 10.93 17.93
C TYR A 164 -8.44 11.15 17.61
N TYR A 165 -8.07 10.93 16.35
CA TYR A 165 -6.74 11.17 15.80
C TYR A 165 -6.79 12.36 14.85
N ASN A 166 -5.96 13.36 15.10
CA ASN A 166 -5.74 14.48 14.18
C ASN A 166 -4.25 14.81 14.11
N TYR A 167 -3.60 14.37 13.04
CA TYR A 167 -2.16 14.51 12.87
C TYR A 167 -1.73 14.53 11.39
N THR A 168 -0.54 15.09 11.17
CA THR A 168 0.19 14.98 9.89
C THR A 168 1.51 14.23 10.09
N LEU A 169 1.84 13.35 9.15
CA LEU A 169 3.12 12.67 9.02
C LEU A 169 3.79 13.13 7.72
N ASP A 170 4.94 13.77 7.84
CA ASP A 170 5.79 14.15 6.70
C ASP A 170 7.04 13.28 6.68
N VAL A 171 7.40 12.74 5.53
CA VAL A 171 8.58 11.92 5.30
C VAL A 171 9.37 12.51 4.14
N ASN A 172 10.66 12.75 4.37
CA ASN A 172 11.57 13.22 3.32
C ASN A 172 12.72 12.24 3.16
N TYR A 173 12.74 11.53 2.03
CA TYR A 173 13.71 10.48 1.76
C TYR A 173 15.02 11.06 1.25
N ASN A 174 16.13 10.54 1.76
CA ASN A 174 17.43 10.80 1.15
C ASN A 174 17.63 9.92 -0.09
N ASN A 175 18.58 10.32 -0.95
CA ASN A 175 18.81 9.67 -2.25
C ASN A 175 19.09 8.16 -2.17
N ASP A 176 19.70 7.70 -1.08
CA ASP A 176 20.03 6.29 -0.88
C ASP A 176 18.92 5.51 -0.15
N LEU A 177 17.82 6.17 0.24
CA LEU A 177 16.76 5.63 1.11
C LEU A 177 17.29 5.09 2.46
N THR A 178 18.45 5.62 2.88
CA THR A 178 19.22 5.23 4.08
C THR A 178 18.88 6.04 5.33
N GLY A 179 18.11 7.12 5.19
CA GLY A 179 17.76 7.98 6.31
C GLY A 179 16.75 9.04 5.89
N SER A 180 15.58 9.02 6.52
CA SER A 180 14.55 10.03 6.29
C SER A 180 14.08 10.59 7.62
N ALA A 181 13.71 11.86 7.63
CA ALA A 181 13.07 12.48 8.78
C ALA A 181 11.57 12.24 8.69
N VAL A 182 11.00 11.52 9.66
CA VAL A 182 9.55 11.48 9.89
C VAL A 182 9.21 12.59 10.85
N THR A 183 8.44 13.57 10.40
CA THR A 183 7.91 14.62 11.26
C THR A 183 6.44 14.33 11.54
N THR A 184 6.11 14.10 12.80
CA THR A 184 4.73 13.98 13.28
C THR A 184 4.31 15.31 13.86
N ASN A 185 3.24 15.90 13.32
CA ASN A 185 2.59 17.08 13.88
C ASN A 185 1.22 16.64 14.42
N HIS A 186 1.07 16.60 15.74
CA HIS A 186 -0.22 16.36 16.39
C HIS A 186 -1.00 17.67 16.44
N LEU A 187 -2.05 17.79 15.62
CA LEU A 187 -2.76 19.05 15.41
C LEU A 187 -3.68 19.41 16.59
N GLN A 188 -3.94 18.47 17.50
CA GLN A 188 -4.74 18.72 18.72
C GLN A 188 -3.97 19.46 19.82
N ASN A 189 -2.64 19.31 19.87
CA ASN A 189 -1.81 19.80 20.97
C ASN A 189 -0.54 20.53 20.48
N ASP A 190 -0.48 20.88 19.19
CA ASP A 190 0.66 21.52 18.51
C ASP A 190 2.01 20.82 18.76
N GLU A 191 1.99 19.51 19.05
CA GLU A 191 3.20 18.76 19.34
C GLU A 191 3.86 18.30 18.04
N LYS A 192 5.09 18.77 17.82
CA LYS A 192 5.95 18.36 16.70
C LYS A 192 7.07 17.45 17.17
N LYS A 193 7.17 16.26 16.58
CA LYS A 193 8.26 15.31 16.85
C LYS A 193 8.91 14.87 15.55
N THR A 194 10.24 14.84 15.52
CA THR A 194 11.01 14.35 14.37
C THR A 194 11.79 13.10 14.75
N TYR A 195 11.75 12.10 13.89
CA TYR A 195 12.42 10.81 14.07
C TYR A 195 13.25 10.49 12.85
N SER A 196 14.38 9.82 13.08
CA SER A 196 15.07 9.05 12.06
C SER A 196 14.58 7.60 12.13
N PHE A 197 14.57 6.89 11.01
CA PHE A 197 14.24 5.47 10.97
C PHE A 197 15.36 4.63 10.36
N GLU A 198 15.29 3.34 10.64
CA GLU A 198 16.25 2.34 10.17
C GLU A 198 16.07 2.04 8.69
N GLN A 199 17.22 1.89 8.02
CA GLN A 199 17.35 1.57 6.60
C GLN A 199 16.50 0.33 6.21
N ALA A 200 15.89 0.39 5.03
CA ALA A 200 15.35 -0.80 4.39
C ALA A 200 16.50 -1.70 3.90
N ASP A 201 16.46 -3.00 4.19
CA ASP A 201 17.41 -3.97 3.63
C ASP A 201 17.58 -3.74 2.11
N ASP A 202 18.82 -3.53 1.66
CA ASP A 202 19.14 -3.23 0.27
C ASP A 202 18.87 -4.42 -0.66
N LYS A 203 18.56 -5.58 -0.10
CA LYS A 203 18.11 -6.77 -0.82
C LYS A 203 16.80 -6.62 -1.59
N TYR A 204 15.90 -5.72 -1.18
CA TYR A 204 14.56 -5.59 -1.78
C TYR A 204 14.32 -4.20 -2.37
N SER A 205 13.45 -4.09 -3.38
CA SER A 205 12.92 -2.78 -3.79
C SER A 205 12.20 -2.13 -2.61
N THR A 206 12.25 -0.81 -2.48
CA THR A 206 11.61 -0.09 -1.37
C THR A 206 10.68 0.97 -1.90
N VAL A 207 9.44 0.96 -1.40
CA VAL A 207 8.38 1.93 -1.72
C VAL A 207 7.83 2.55 -0.44
N ASP A 208 7.19 3.71 -0.53
CA ASP A 208 6.40 4.28 0.59
C ASP A 208 5.04 3.56 0.73
N ASN A 209 4.46 3.53 1.93
CA ASN A 209 3.16 2.92 2.19
C ASN A 209 2.02 3.56 1.38
N GLU A 210 2.06 4.87 1.20
CA GLU A 210 1.05 5.66 0.49
C GLU A 210 1.15 5.48 -1.04
N GLN A 211 2.23 4.91 -1.57
CA GLN A 211 2.34 4.49 -2.99
C GLN A 211 2.14 2.98 -3.21
N LEU A 212 1.87 2.19 -2.15
CA LEU A 212 1.79 0.72 -2.24
C LEU A 212 0.79 0.23 -3.30
N LEU A 213 -0.43 0.76 -3.27
CA LEU A 213 -1.50 0.34 -4.21
C LEU A 213 -1.14 0.65 -5.66
N LEU A 214 -0.47 1.79 -5.91
CA LEU A 214 0.03 2.12 -7.24
C LEU A 214 1.15 1.17 -7.65
N ALA A 215 2.11 0.90 -6.76
CA ALA A 215 3.24 0.01 -7.04
C ALA A 215 2.76 -1.40 -7.44
N ILE A 216 1.69 -1.91 -6.80
CA ILE A 216 1.06 -3.20 -7.14
C ILE A 216 0.52 -3.23 -8.58
N ARG A 217 0.12 -2.10 -9.17
CA ARG A 217 -0.29 -2.07 -10.58
C ARG A 217 0.89 -2.35 -11.51
N GLY A 218 2.10 -2.00 -11.09
CA GLY A 218 3.33 -2.07 -11.88
C GLY A 218 4.12 -3.38 -11.77
N ILE A 219 3.74 -4.33 -10.92
CA ILE A 219 4.47 -5.60 -10.76
C ILE A 219 3.97 -6.69 -11.72
N SER A 220 4.80 -7.72 -11.91
CA SER A 220 4.37 -8.98 -12.53
C SER A 220 3.37 -9.71 -11.63
N LYS A 221 2.31 -10.26 -12.24
CA LYS A 221 1.24 -11.01 -11.56
C LYS A 221 1.38 -12.53 -11.67
N LEU A 222 2.46 -12.99 -12.29
CA LEU A 222 2.66 -14.41 -12.59
C LEU A 222 3.20 -15.21 -11.39
N GLU A 223 3.81 -14.53 -10.41
CA GLU A 223 4.47 -15.15 -9.27
C GLU A 223 4.33 -14.27 -8.02
N SER A 224 4.45 -14.88 -6.84
CA SER A 224 4.50 -14.14 -5.58
C SER A 224 5.66 -13.13 -5.58
N GLN A 225 5.36 -11.88 -5.27
CA GLN A 225 6.33 -10.79 -5.22
C GLN A 225 6.60 -10.37 -3.78
N LYS A 226 7.79 -9.83 -3.51
CA LYS A 226 8.14 -9.27 -2.21
C LYS A 226 8.94 -7.99 -2.37
N PHE A 227 8.60 -6.98 -1.59
CA PHE A 227 9.38 -5.74 -1.53
C PHE A 227 9.18 -5.05 -0.18
N ASN A 228 10.06 -4.12 0.15
CA ASN A 228 9.96 -3.32 1.36
C ASN A 228 8.99 -2.16 1.17
N VAL A 229 8.16 -1.93 2.19
CA VAL A 229 7.28 -0.77 2.31
C VAL A 229 7.70 0.02 3.53
N PHE A 230 8.06 1.28 3.36
CA PHE A 230 8.25 2.18 4.48
C PHE A 230 6.90 2.59 5.06
N ASN A 231 6.66 2.25 6.32
CA ASN A 231 5.46 2.63 7.05
C ASN A 231 5.78 3.73 8.05
N SER A 232 5.35 4.96 7.74
CA SER A 232 5.60 6.15 8.55
C SER A 232 5.00 6.06 9.96
N SER A 233 3.83 5.42 10.10
CA SER A 233 3.20 5.20 11.41
C SER A 233 4.01 4.24 12.30
N TRP A 234 4.66 3.24 11.71
CA TRP A 234 5.52 2.28 12.42
C TRP A 234 6.99 2.70 12.47
N LYS A 235 7.34 3.77 11.75
CA LYS A 235 8.68 4.37 11.68
C LYS A 235 9.75 3.37 11.26
N LYS A 236 9.40 2.45 10.36
CA LYS A 236 10.31 1.43 9.84
C LYS A 236 9.85 0.86 8.51
N SER A 237 10.79 0.26 7.82
CA SER A 237 10.53 -0.54 6.63
C SER A 237 10.03 -1.93 7.01
N LEU A 238 9.00 -2.39 6.31
CA LEU A 238 8.35 -3.67 6.50
C LEU A 238 8.40 -4.44 5.19
N LEU A 239 8.81 -5.70 5.23
CA LEU A 239 8.66 -6.57 4.06
C LEU A 239 7.17 -6.78 3.80
N VAL A 240 6.72 -6.61 2.57
CA VAL A 240 5.38 -6.98 2.10
C VAL A 240 5.49 -8.20 1.20
N ASN A 241 4.64 -9.18 1.46
CA ASN A 241 4.46 -10.34 0.61
C ASN A 241 3.17 -10.15 -0.21
N LEU A 242 3.27 -10.35 -1.51
CA LEU A 242 2.16 -10.30 -2.44
C LEU A 242 1.93 -11.69 -3.02
N THR A 243 0.70 -12.17 -2.91
CA THR A 243 0.30 -13.48 -3.44
C THR A 243 -0.79 -13.27 -4.47
N ALA A 244 -0.45 -13.49 -5.75
CA ALA A 244 -1.42 -13.45 -6.83
C ALA A 244 -2.18 -14.79 -6.92
N SER A 245 -3.50 -14.72 -7.07
CA SER A 245 -4.35 -15.86 -7.41
C SER A 245 -4.47 -16.03 -8.92
N SER A 246 -5.16 -17.09 -9.36
CA SER A 246 -5.49 -17.26 -10.78
C SER A 246 -6.29 -16.07 -11.29
N SER A 247 -6.03 -15.64 -12.54
CA SER A 247 -6.83 -14.59 -13.14
C SER A 247 -8.27 -15.04 -13.37
N GLU A 248 -9.20 -14.12 -13.16
CA GLU A 248 -10.64 -14.31 -13.31
C GLU A 248 -11.20 -13.24 -14.25
N SER A 249 -12.50 -13.29 -14.55
CA SER A 249 -13.17 -12.31 -15.40
C SER A 249 -14.59 -12.07 -14.93
N GLU A 250 -14.97 -10.80 -14.78
CA GLU A 250 -16.29 -10.38 -14.34
C GLU A 250 -16.71 -9.11 -15.09
N GLU A 251 -18.01 -8.82 -15.15
CA GLU A 251 -18.55 -7.56 -15.65
C GLU A 251 -18.35 -6.43 -14.63
N PHE A 252 -17.69 -5.35 -15.06
CA PHE A 252 -17.54 -4.12 -14.28
C PHE A 252 -18.30 -2.98 -14.92
N LYS A 253 -18.85 -2.09 -14.07
CA LYS A 253 -19.59 -0.89 -14.46
C LYS A 253 -19.02 0.32 -13.75
N PHE A 254 -18.53 1.30 -14.50
CA PHE A 254 -17.97 2.55 -13.99
C PHE A 254 -17.99 3.61 -15.09
N LYS A 255 -17.72 4.86 -14.75
CA LYS A 255 -17.50 5.94 -15.74
C LYS A 255 -16.07 5.93 -16.22
N ARG A 256 -15.84 5.86 -17.53
CA ARG A 256 -14.50 5.96 -18.14
C ARG A 256 -14.41 7.26 -18.92
N ASN A 257 -13.51 8.17 -18.50
CA ASN A 257 -13.34 9.48 -19.11
C ASN A 257 -14.68 10.25 -19.26
N GLY A 258 -15.52 10.20 -18.21
CA GLY A 258 -16.84 10.84 -18.18
C GLY A 258 -18.01 10.06 -18.82
N GLU A 259 -17.76 8.96 -19.54
CA GLU A 259 -18.81 8.16 -20.20
C GLU A 259 -19.13 6.87 -19.44
N ASP A 260 -20.38 6.44 -19.44
CA ASP A 260 -20.77 5.16 -18.84
C ASP A 260 -20.10 4.00 -19.59
N PHE A 261 -19.39 3.16 -18.85
CA PHE A 261 -18.61 2.06 -19.39
C PHE A 261 -19.00 0.74 -18.71
N THR A 262 -19.26 -0.29 -19.52
CA THR A 262 -19.54 -1.65 -19.06
C THR A 262 -18.73 -2.63 -19.91
N ALA A 263 -17.94 -3.48 -19.25
CA ALA A 263 -17.16 -4.51 -19.93
C ALA A 263 -16.86 -5.69 -19.01
N THR A 264 -16.70 -6.87 -19.60
CA THR A 264 -16.05 -8.00 -18.92
C THR A 264 -14.55 -7.77 -18.88
N ILE A 265 -13.99 -7.59 -17.69
CA ILE A 265 -12.56 -7.30 -17.48
C ILE A 265 -11.90 -8.50 -16.84
N LYS A 266 -10.80 -8.98 -17.46
CA LYS A 266 -9.93 -9.97 -16.85
C LYS A 266 -9.08 -9.30 -15.77
N TYR A 267 -9.08 -9.84 -14.56
CA TYR A 267 -8.32 -9.32 -13.42
C TYR A 267 -7.55 -10.42 -12.71
N THR A 268 -6.66 -10.04 -11.81
CA THR A 268 -5.95 -10.94 -10.92
C THR A 268 -6.12 -10.46 -9.47
N PRO A 269 -6.74 -11.26 -8.58
CA PRO A 269 -6.74 -10.99 -7.15
C PRO A 269 -5.32 -11.10 -6.59
N ILE A 270 -4.93 -10.13 -5.76
CA ILE A 270 -3.65 -10.09 -5.08
C ILE A 270 -3.91 -9.89 -3.60
N GLU A 271 -3.41 -10.82 -2.79
CA GLU A 271 -3.38 -10.70 -1.33
C GLU A 271 -2.11 -9.96 -0.91
N ILE A 272 -2.27 -8.99 -0.01
CA ILE A 272 -1.20 -8.16 0.54
C ILE A 272 -1.04 -8.51 2.02
N GLN A 273 0.16 -8.94 2.40
CA GLN A 273 0.46 -9.33 3.78
C GLN A 273 1.80 -8.77 4.25
N LEU A 274 1.82 -8.14 5.44
CA LEU A 274 3.07 -7.74 6.08
C LEU A 274 3.87 -8.98 6.49
N GLY A 275 5.18 -8.98 6.24
CA GLY A 275 6.13 -10.03 6.57
C GLY A 275 6.60 -9.99 8.02
N VAL A 276 5.71 -9.66 8.96
CA VAL A 276 6.01 -9.58 10.39
C VAL A 276 5.13 -10.55 11.19
N LYS A 277 5.61 -10.92 12.37
CA LYS A 277 4.78 -11.66 13.34
C LYS A 277 3.57 -10.81 13.71
N ASN A 278 2.37 -11.39 13.68
CA ASN A 278 1.09 -10.69 13.89
C ASN A 278 0.89 -9.56 12.87
N SER A 279 1.00 -9.89 11.59
CA SER A 279 0.89 -8.97 10.45
C SER A 279 -0.49 -8.32 10.26
N GLY A 280 -1.44 -8.61 11.15
CA GLY A 280 -2.83 -8.20 11.02
C GLY A 280 -3.56 -9.00 9.95
N SER A 281 -4.68 -8.47 9.52
CA SER A 281 -5.52 -9.08 8.49
C SER A 281 -4.94 -8.86 7.10
N ILE A 282 -5.16 -9.85 6.22
CA ILE A 282 -4.76 -9.79 4.82
C ILE A 282 -5.66 -8.80 4.08
N GLN A 283 -5.06 -7.88 3.32
CA GLN A 283 -5.79 -7.02 2.40
C GLN A 283 -5.87 -7.69 1.03
N LYS A 284 -6.93 -7.42 0.26
CA LYS A 284 -7.08 -7.97 -1.09
C LYS A 284 -7.37 -6.88 -2.10
N VAL A 285 -6.78 -7.00 -3.27
CA VAL A 285 -6.99 -6.07 -4.40
C VAL A 285 -7.18 -6.83 -5.70
N TRP A 286 -8.12 -6.38 -6.52
CA TRP A 286 -8.45 -6.98 -7.81
C TRP A 286 -7.90 -6.10 -8.91
N VAL A 287 -6.75 -6.48 -9.47
CA VAL A 287 -6.04 -5.63 -10.43
C VAL A 287 -6.37 -6.06 -11.85
N ALA A 288 -6.91 -5.16 -12.66
CA ALA A 288 -7.16 -5.42 -14.08
C ALA A 288 -5.89 -5.91 -14.77
N ASN A 289 -5.98 -6.95 -15.60
CA ASN A 289 -4.83 -7.49 -16.32
C ASN A 289 -4.45 -6.63 -17.51
N THR A 290 -3.15 -6.65 -17.84
CA THR A 290 -2.64 -6.06 -19.07
C THR A 290 -3.30 -6.78 -20.25
N THR A 291 -4.05 -6.04 -21.06
CA THR A 291 -4.70 -6.58 -22.26
C THR A 291 -3.67 -6.86 -23.33
N GLU A 292 -2.90 -5.83 -23.68
CA GLU A 292 -1.81 -5.84 -24.66
C GLU A 292 -0.76 -4.82 -24.21
N ILE A 293 0.51 -5.08 -24.49
CA ILE A 293 1.64 -4.25 -24.00
C ILE A 293 1.55 -2.81 -24.56
N ASN A 294 1.17 -2.67 -25.82
CA ASN A 294 1.02 -1.39 -26.53
C ASN A 294 -0.42 -0.83 -26.51
N ASN A 295 -1.34 -1.50 -25.82
CA ASN A 295 -2.75 -1.16 -25.80
C ASN A 295 -3.42 -1.71 -24.52
N ASN A 296 -2.86 -1.34 -23.37
CA ASN A 296 -3.31 -1.75 -22.04
C ASN A 296 -4.59 -1.00 -21.65
N LEU A 297 -5.73 -1.40 -22.21
CA LEU A 297 -7.02 -0.69 -22.14
C LEU A 297 -7.44 -0.29 -20.73
N TYR A 298 -7.11 -1.10 -19.73
CA TYR A 298 -7.57 -0.93 -18.36
C TYR A 298 -6.49 -0.40 -17.41
N ARG A 299 -5.30 -0.07 -17.92
CA ARG A 299 -4.23 0.59 -17.15
C ARG A 299 -3.83 -0.13 -15.86
N ASN A 300 -4.03 -1.45 -15.85
CA ASN A 300 -3.97 -2.29 -14.65
C ASN A 300 -4.63 -1.64 -13.42
N VAL A 301 -5.74 -0.94 -13.61
CA VAL A 301 -6.46 -0.26 -12.53
C VAL A 301 -6.91 -1.28 -11.48
N ILE A 302 -6.96 -0.87 -10.22
CA ILE A 302 -7.58 -1.67 -9.18
C ILE A 302 -9.09 -1.51 -9.34
N LEU A 303 -9.81 -2.61 -9.56
CA LEU A 303 -11.25 -2.61 -9.80
C LEU A 303 -12.04 -2.70 -8.48
N TYR A 304 -11.46 -3.43 -7.52
CA TYR A 304 -12.06 -3.70 -6.22
C TYR A 304 -10.98 -3.88 -5.14
N MET A 305 -11.29 -3.53 -3.90
CA MET A 305 -10.41 -3.72 -2.74
C MET A 305 -11.18 -4.13 -1.50
N GLU A 306 -10.57 -5.00 -0.70
CA GLU A 306 -11.02 -5.36 0.65
C GLU A 306 -9.93 -4.99 1.66
N MET A 307 -10.28 -4.05 2.54
CA MET A 307 -9.39 -3.53 3.58
C MET A 307 -10.01 -3.81 4.94
N PRO A 308 -9.57 -4.88 5.64
CA PRO A 308 -10.08 -5.19 6.95
C PRO A 308 -9.79 -4.08 7.96
N ILE A 309 -10.76 -3.76 8.79
CA ILE A 309 -10.62 -2.82 9.90
C ILE A 309 -9.91 -3.53 11.05
N TYR A 310 -9.08 -2.79 11.79
CA TYR A 310 -8.42 -3.27 13.01
C TYR A 310 -9.41 -3.92 13.99
N TYR A 311 -8.92 -4.85 14.81
CA TYR A 311 -9.73 -5.63 15.79
C TYR A 311 -10.88 -6.43 15.15
N SER A 312 -10.79 -6.65 13.84
CA SER A 312 -11.76 -7.41 13.07
C SER A 312 -13.17 -6.82 13.14
N TYR A 313 -13.34 -5.49 13.25
CA TYR A 313 -14.68 -4.85 13.26
C TYR A 313 -15.44 -5.02 11.93
N GLY A 314 -14.77 -5.41 10.86
CA GLY A 314 -15.37 -5.64 9.55
C GLY A 314 -14.38 -5.33 8.44
N THR A 315 -14.90 -5.11 7.24
CA THR A 315 -14.11 -4.85 6.03
C THR A 315 -14.64 -3.62 5.32
N LEU A 316 -13.74 -2.70 4.95
CA LEU A 316 -14.05 -1.64 4.00
C LEU A 316 -13.85 -2.19 2.58
N GLN A 317 -14.91 -2.14 1.80
CA GLN A 317 -14.98 -2.58 0.42
C GLN A 317 -14.95 -1.37 -0.50
N TYR A 318 -13.97 -1.30 -1.39
CA TYR A 318 -13.79 -0.20 -2.32
C TYR A 318 -14.11 -0.69 -3.72
N LYS A 319 -15.05 -0.06 -4.41
CA LYS A 319 -15.44 -0.41 -5.77
C LYS A 319 -15.20 0.75 -6.71
N LEU A 320 -14.43 0.53 -7.78
CA LEU A 320 -14.18 1.55 -8.80
C LEU A 320 -15.50 2.00 -9.43
N VAL A 321 -15.76 3.30 -9.43
CA VAL A 321 -16.96 3.92 -10.03
C VAL A 321 -16.62 4.96 -11.09
N GLN A 322 -15.39 5.48 -11.09
CA GLN A 322 -14.90 6.37 -12.14
C GLN A 322 -13.41 6.16 -12.37
N ALA A 323 -13.00 6.17 -13.63
CA ALA A 323 -11.62 6.15 -14.07
C ALA A 323 -11.43 7.14 -15.23
N ASP A 324 -10.77 8.25 -14.94
CA ASP A 324 -10.30 9.21 -15.94
C ASP A 324 -8.83 8.89 -16.20
N PHE A 325 -8.58 8.11 -17.25
CA PHE A 325 -7.25 7.64 -17.58
C PHE A 325 -6.40 8.72 -18.22
N ILE A 326 -5.09 8.56 -18.09
CA ILE A 326 -4.13 9.29 -18.91
C ILE A 326 -4.42 8.96 -20.38
N ASN A 327 -4.67 10.01 -21.16
CA ASN A 327 -4.76 9.94 -22.62
C ASN A 327 -3.37 9.81 -23.24
#